data_AF-A0A388KW87-F1
#
_entry.id   AF-A0A388KW87-F1
#
_cell.length_a   1.000
_cell.length_b   1.000
_cell.length_c   1.000
_cell.angle_alpha   90.00
_cell.angle_beta   90.00
_cell.angle_gamma   90.00
#
_symmetry.space_group_name_H-M   'P 1'
#
loop_
_entity.id
_entity.type
_entity.pdbx_description
1 polymer ?
#
loop_
_entity_poly.entity_id
_entity_poly.type
_entity_poly.pdbx_seq_one_letter_code
_entity_poly.pdbx_strand_id
1 'polypeptide(L)' 'VCLTFEEPEVGTTIVKLTQSDVPEEDRFGNHTVVENTERGWRDLIFNRIRAVFGYCC' A
#
# COMPACT_ATOMS: atom_id res chain seq x y z
N VAL A 1 -2.31 2.94 -10.16
CA VAL A 1 -2.13 2.03 -9.00
C VAL A 1 -2.30 0.61 -9.48
N CYS A 2 -1.37 -0.28 -9.15
CA CYS A 2 -1.47 -1.69 -9.46
C CYS A 2 -1.28 -2.51 -8.18
N LEU A 3 -2.20 -3.44 -7.93
CA LEU A 3 -2.15 -4.40 -6.83
C LEU A 3 -2.09 -5.81 -7.42
N THR A 4 -1.13 -6.60 -6.96
CA THR A 4 -0.99 -8.00 -7.36
C THR A 4 -0.99 -8.88 -6.12
N PHE A 5 -1.60 -10.05 -6.25
CA PHE A 5 -1.76 -11.05 -5.20
C PHE A 5 -1.10 -12.33 -5.68
N GLU A 6 -0.18 -12.85 -4.90
CA GLU A 6 0.54 -14.09 -5.18
C GLU A 6 0.33 -15.05 -4.01
N GLU A 7 -0.06 -16.30 -4.28
CA GLU A 7 -0.15 -17.36 -3.28
C GLU A 7 0.97 -18.38 -3.53
N PRO A 8 2.20 -18.14 -3.04
CA PRO A 8 3.31 -19.07 -3.24
C PRO A 8 3.10 -20.40 -2.51
N GLU A 9 2.39 -20.38 -1.38
CA GLU A 9 2.08 -21.54 -0.55
C GLU A 9 0.65 -21.42 -0.02
N VAL A 10 -0.01 -22.56 0.18
CA VAL A 10 -1.40 -22.60 0.67
C VAL A 10 -1.51 -21.86 2.00
N GLY A 11 -2.36 -20.84 2.04
CA GLY A 11 -2.59 -20.01 3.23
C GLY A 11 -1.63 -18.83 3.38
N THR A 12 -0.66 -18.66 2.47
CA THR A 12 0.25 -17.52 2.43
C THR A 12 -0.03 -16.67 1.20
N THR A 13 -0.54 -15.45 1.38
CA THR A 13 -0.73 -14.48 0.28
C THR A 13 0.27 -13.33 0.40
N ILE A 14 1.05 -13.10 -0.65
CA ILE A 14 1.90 -11.93 -0.83
C ILE A 14 1.12 -10.89 -1.64
N VAL A 15 0.95 -9.70 -1.07
CA VAL A 15 0.34 -8.56 -1.74
C VAL A 15 1.42 -7.56 -2.13
N LYS A 16 1.56 -7.25 -3.42
CA LYS A 16 2.47 -6.22 -3.91
C LYS A 16 1.68 -5.06 -4.47
N LEU A 17 2.01 -3.85 -4.01
CA LEU A 17 1.42 -2.59 -4.46
C LEU A 17 2.47 -1.79 -5.22
N THR A 18 2.10 -1.30 -6.40
CA THR A 18 2.85 -0.30 -7.15
C THR A 18 1.99 0.94 -7.36
N GLN A 19 2.42 2.06 -6.79
CA GLN A 19 1.84 3.36 -7.04
C GLN A 19 2.75 4.13 -8.01
N SER A 20 2.27 4.36 -9.22
CA SER A 20 2.94 5.18 -10.24
C SER A 20 2.42 6.62 -10.22
N ASP A 21 3.16 7.50 -10.88
CA ASP A 21 2.79 8.89 -11.15
C ASP A 21 2.49 9.72 -9.88
N VAL A 22 3.20 9.42 -8.79
CA VAL A 22 3.15 10.26 -7.60
C VAL A 22 3.99 11.51 -7.87
N PRO A 23 3.40 12.71 -7.81
CA PRO A 23 4.16 13.94 -8.01
C PRO A 23 5.13 14.15 -6.84
N GLU A 24 6.30 14.73 -7.13
CA GLU A 24 7.31 15.05 -6.11
C GLU A 24 6.81 16.10 -5.13
N GLU A 25 5.98 17.04 -5.60
CA GLU A 25 5.43 18.13 -4.82
C GLU A 25 3.91 18.25 -4.98
N ASP A 26 3.24 18.76 -3.94
CA ASP A 26 1.86 19.18 -4.06
C ASP A 26 1.76 20.57 -4.72
N ARG A 27 0.53 21.07 -4.91
CA ARG A 27 0.32 22.39 -5.52
C ARG A 27 0.87 23.58 -4.71
N PHE A 28 1.33 23.33 -3.48
CA PHE A 28 1.84 24.33 -2.55
C PHE A 28 3.37 24.22 -2.38
N GLY A 29 4.04 23.31 -3.10
CA GLY A 29 5.48 23.09 -3.03
C GLY A 29 5.93 22.17 -1.89
N ASN A 30 5.01 21.39 -1.30
CA ASN A 30 5.40 20.42 -0.27
C ASN A 30 5.95 19.15 -0.91
N HIS A 31 7.22 18.81 -0.65
CA HIS A 31 7.88 17.61 -1.18
C HIS A 31 7.52 16.30 -0.46
N THR A 32 6.64 16.35 0.53
CA THR A 32 6.29 15.18 1.38
C THR A 32 5.22 14.28 0.76
N VAL A 33 4.83 14.53 -0.49
CA VAL A 33 3.72 13.81 -1.15
C VAL A 33 4.01 12.32 -1.29
N VAL A 34 5.23 11.96 -1.68
CA VAL A 34 5.64 10.56 -1.82
C VAL A 34 5.58 9.84 -0.47
N GLU A 35 6.17 10.43 0.57
CA GLU A 35 6.26 9.84 1.90
C GLU A 35 4.87 9.69 2.56
N ASN A 36 4.00 10.69 2.39
CA ASN A 36 2.61 10.62 2.86
C ASN A 36 1.81 9.54 2.11
N THR A 37 2.04 9.39 0.81
CA THR A 37 1.38 8.37 0.00
C THR A 37 1.80 6.98 0.45
N GLU A 38 3.10 6.74 0.65
CA GLU A 38 3.60 5.46 1.18
C GLU A 38 3.04 5.15 2.57
N ARG A 39 3.04 6.13 3.48
CA ARG A 39 2.50 5.95 4.84
C ARG A 39 1.01 5.62 4.81
N GLY A 40 0.22 6.31 3.97
CA GLY A 40 -1.21 6.03 3.81
C GLY A 40 -1.48 4.60 3.34
N TRP A 41 -0.71 4.11 2.37
CA TRP A 41 -0.84 2.73 1.90
C TRP A 41 -0.45 1.70 2.96
N ARG A 42 0.69 1.92 3.64
CA ARG A 42 1.19 1.02 4.69
C ARG A 42 0.25 0.95 5.89
N ASP A 43 -0.14 2.10 6.43
CA ASP A 43 -0.78 2.16 7.75
C ASP A 43 -2.30 1.99 7.68
N LEU A 44 -2.93 2.34 6.55
CA LEU A 44 -4.38 2.25 6.40
C LEU A 44 -4.77 1.03 5.58
N ILE A 45 -4.28 0.93 4.34
CA ILE A 45 -4.81 -0.03 3.38
C ILE A 45 -4.29 -1.44 3.65
N PHE A 46 -2.98 -1.63 3.90
CA PHE A 46 -2.46 -2.96 4.23
C PHE A 46 -3.02 -3.49 5.55
N ASN A 47 -3.19 -2.63 6.56
CA ASN A 47 -3.85 -3.01 7.80
C ASN A 47 -5.31 -3.43 7.57
N ARG A 48 -6.04 -2.73 6.70
CA ARG A 48 -7.41 -3.11 6.33
C ARG A 48 -7.46 -4.44 5.58
N ILE A 49 -6.55 -4.67 4.64
CA ILE A 49 -6.43 -5.94 3.91
C ILE A 49 -6.19 -7.09 4.89
N ARG A 50 -5.24 -6.95 5.82
CA ARG A 50 -4.97 -7.96 6.86
C ARG A 50 -6.21 -8.28 7.69
N ALA A 51 -6.98 -7.25 8.08
CA ALA A 51 -8.22 -7.43 8.82
C ALA A 51 -9.30 -8.17 8.03
N VAL A 52 -9.46 -7.86 6.73
CA VAL A 52 -10.45 -8.53 5.87
C VAL A 52 -10.10 -10.01 5.66
N PHE A 53 -8.83 -10.34 5.49
CA PHE A 53 -8.38 -11.72 5.32
C PHE A 53 -8.20 -12.49 6.64
N GLY A 54 -8.48 -11.87 7.79
CA GLY A 54 -8.39 -12.54 9.09
C GLY A 54 -6.96 -12.80 9.60
N TYR A 55 -5.95 -12.14 9.02
CA TYR A 55 -4.54 -12.24 9.44
C TYR A 55 -4.18 -11.27 10.59
N CYS A 56 -5.17 -10.80 11.35
CA CYS A 56 -4.95 -9.98 12.55
C CYS A 56 -4.63 -10.89 13.75
N CYS A 57 -3.53 -10.60 14.42
CA CYS A 57 -3.32 -10.98 15.82
C CYS A 57 -4.09 -10.03 16.74
#